data_AF-A0AAU7LSX4-F1
#
_entry.id   AF-A0AAU7LSX4-F1
#
_cell.length_a   1.000
_cell.length_b   1.000
_cell.length_c   1.000
_cell.angle_alpha   90.00
_cell.angle_beta   90.00
_cell.angle_gamma   90.00
#
_symmetry.space_group_name_H-M   'P 1'
#
loop_
_entity.id
_entity.type
_entity.pdbx_description
1 polymer ?
#
loop_
_entity_poly.entity_id
_entity_poly.type
_entity_poly.pdbx_seq_one_letter_code
_entity_poly.pdbx_strand_id
1 'polypeptide(L)'
;MSKFERTYNQTDSVSVASAVSKLSPAVSAPAGVYNSGLITVLDDELGRKVLNDWQWLLVDAVGLASTWQGNIFFWSPKHSASFYLDTQRGKTTFVEESVDVLFNVFLTREGIGKDVLLEDSFGVIHAREGDLNYCECYIAKPWQMLGGSGELDTFGKGDMEVYMSLTGQTIRKIMSKS
;
A
#
# COMPACT_ATOMS: atom_id res chain seq x y z
N MET A 1 -0.78 -20.59 -10.33
CA MET A 1 -1.59 -19.53 -9.71
C MET A 1 -1.34 -19.54 -8.22
N SER A 2 -0.90 -18.40 -7.67
CA SER A 2 -0.54 -18.26 -6.26
C SER A 2 -1.76 -18.36 -5.33
N LYS A 3 -1.58 -18.39 -4.01
CA LYS A 3 -2.73 -18.27 -3.09
C LYS A 3 -3.30 -16.85 -3.16
N PHE A 4 -2.42 -15.86 -3.31
CA PHE A 4 -2.80 -14.46 -3.49
C PHE A 4 -3.77 -14.25 -4.66
N GLU A 5 -3.44 -14.74 -5.87
CA GLU A 5 -4.29 -14.61 -7.07
C GLU A 5 -5.62 -15.37 -6.98
N ARG A 6 -5.72 -16.35 -6.07
CA ARG A 6 -7.00 -17.04 -5.78
C ARG A 6 -7.88 -16.26 -4.82
N THR A 7 -7.28 -15.41 -3.99
CA THR A 7 -7.96 -14.59 -2.99
C THR A 7 -8.35 -13.22 -3.56
N TYR A 8 -7.50 -12.66 -4.41
CA TYR A 8 -7.64 -11.31 -4.94
C TYR A 8 -7.74 -11.36 -6.46
N ASN A 9 -8.86 -10.88 -7.00
CA ASN A 9 -9.11 -10.80 -8.43
C ASN A 9 -8.47 -9.53 -8.98
N GLN A 10 -7.65 -9.66 -10.01
CA GLN A 10 -7.07 -8.50 -10.69
C GLN A 10 -8.15 -7.79 -11.50
N THR A 11 -8.40 -6.51 -11.20
CA THR A 11 -9.43 -5.67 -11.84
C THR A 11 -8.84 -4.67 -12.81
N ASP A 12 -7.57 -4.28 -12.62
CA ASP A 12 -6.79 -3.49 -13.57
C ASP A 12 -5.38 -4.08 -13.66
N SER A 13 -4.89 -4.27 -14.88
CA SER A 13 -3.61 -4.91 -15.14
C SER A 13 -2.67 -3.97 -15.87
N VAL A 14 -1.44 -3.88 -15.40
CA VAL A 14 -0.37 -3.18 -16.11
C VAL A 14 0.59 -4.18 -16.74
N SER A 15 1.13 -3.84 -17.91
CA SER A 15 2.00 -4.74 -18.70
C SER A 15 3.44 -4.84 -18.18
N VAL A 16 3.66 -4.51 -16.91
CA VAL A 16 4.98 -4.45 -16.27
C VAL A 16 5.09 -5.47 -15.14
N ALA A 17 6.29 -6.00 -14.93
CA ALA A 17 6.56 -6.95 -13.84
C ALA A 17 6.49 -6.25 -12.47
N SER A 18 5.92 -6.93 -11.47
CA SER A 18 5.88 -6.42 -10.09
C SER A 18 7.25 -6.48 -9.42
N ALA A 19 7.46 -5.62 -8.41
CA ALA A 19 8.63 -5.72 -7.53
C ALA A 19 8.65 -7.07 -6.78
N VAL A 20 7.47 -7.63 -6.50
CA VAL A 20 7.28 -8.95 -5.88
C VAL A 20 7.94 -10.04 -6.72
N SER A 21 7.71 -10.05 -8.04
CA SER A 21 8.24 -11.08 -8.95
C SER A 21 9.78 -11.13 -8.98
N LYS A 22 10.45 -10.01 -8.71
CA LYS A 22 11.92 -9.93 -8.64
C LYS A 22 12.46 -10.44 -7.32
N LEU A 23 11.78 -10.14 -6.21
CA LEU A 23 12.21 -10.53 -4.87
C LEU A 23 11.83 -11.98 -4.52
N SER A 24 10.71 -12.47 -5.06
CA SER A 24 10.26 -13.84 -4.88
C SER A 24 9.63 -14.37 -6.18
N PRO A 25 10.43 -14.94 -7.09
CA PRO A 25 9.95 -15.47 -8.37
C PRO A 25 8.89 -16.57 -8.25
N ALA A 26 8.79 -17.22 -7.09
CA ALA A 26 7.77 -18.22 -6.80
C ALA A 26 6.37 -17.60 -6.54
N VAL A 27 6.31 -16.30 -6.23
CA VAL A 27 5.06 -15.58 -6.01
C VAL A 27 4.55 -15.04 -7.34
N SER A 28 3.46 -15.62 -7.83
CA SER A 28 2.68 -15.02 -8.92
C SER A 28 1.79 -13.92 -8.33
N ALA A 29 2.25 -12.67 -8.43
CA ALA A 29 1.50 -11.46 -8.12
C ALA A 29 1.92 -10.36 -9.10
N PRO A 30 1.35 -10.34 -10.32
CA PRO A 30 1.60 -9.29 -11.31
C PRO A 30 1.33 -7.88 -10.76
N ALA A 31 1.94 -6.85 -11.35
CA ALA A 31 1.60 -5.48 -10.96
C ALA A 31 0.18 -5.15 -11.46
N GLY A 32 -0.56 -4.40 -10.66
CA GLY A 32 -1.92 -3.97 -10.99
C GLY A 32 -2.82 -3.82 -9.77
N VAL A 33 -4.08 -3.51 -10.04
CA VAL A 33 -5.11 -3.30 -9.03
C VAL A 33 -5.90 -4.58 -8.82
N TYR A 34 -6.15 -4.91 -7.56
CA TYR A 34 -6.89 -6.10 -7.17
C TYR A 34 -8.11 -5.74 -6.34
N ASN A 35 -9.19 -6.50 -6.54
CA ASN A 35 -10.51 -6.29 -5.92
C ASN A 35 -10.93 -4.80 -5.97
N SER A 36 -10.92 -4.21 -7.16
CA SER A 36 -11.37 -2.83 -7.43
C SER A 36 -10.60 -1.72 -6.71
N GLY A 37 -9.45 -2.02 -6.11
CA GLY A 37 -8.65 -1.02 -5.39
C GLY A 37 -8.34 -1.36 -3.94
N LEU A 38 -8.90 -2.45 -3.40
CA LEU A 38 -8.62 -2.86 -2.01
C LEU A 38 -7.12 -2.99 -1.75
N ILE A 39 -6.40 -3.58 -2.71
CA ILE A 39 -4.94 -3.69 -2.73
C ILE A 39 -4.41 -3.49 -4.14
N THR A 40 -3.29 -2.79 -4.26
CA THR A 40 -2.56 -2.58 -5.53
C THR A 40 -1.17 -3.17 -5.39
N VAL A 41 -0.78 -4.09 -6.28
CA VAL A 41 0.58 -4.64 -6.33
C VAL A 41 1.44 -3.75 -7.20
N LEU A 42 2.57 -3.31 -6.66
CA LEU A 42 3.41 -2.29 -7.29
C LEU A 42 4.46 -2.92 -8.21
N ASP A 43 4.69 -2.29 -9.35
CA ASP A 43 5.92 -2.44 -10.11
C ASP A 43 7.08 -1.66 -9.46
N ASP A 44 8.30 -1.92 -9.92
CA ASP A 44 9.50 -1.27 -9.39
C ASP A 44 9.51 0.25 -9.56
N GLU A 45 8.98 0.77 -10.67
CA GLU A 45 9.01 2.20 -10.94
C GLU A 45 8.07 2.93 -10.00
N LEU A 46 6.81 2.50 -9.94
CA LEU A 46 5.84 3.09 -9.03
C LEU A 46 6.29 2.90 -7.57
N GLY A 47 6.75 1.69 -7.21
CA GLY A 47 7.28 1.39 -5.88
C GLY A 47 8.42 2.31 -5.44
N ARG A 48 9.33 2.67 -6.36
CA ARG A 48 10.38 3.67 -6.08
C ARG A 48 9.81 5.08 -5.94
N LYS A 49 8.91 5.49 -6.83
CA LYS A 49 8.32 6.84 -6.81
C LYS A 49 7.54 7.10 -5.53
N VAL A 50 6.65 6.18 -5.13
CA VAL A 50 5.85 6.34 -3.91
C VAL A 50 6.68 6.32 -2.62
N LEU A 51 7.85 5.67 -2.61
CA LEU A 51 8.72 5.64 -1.44
C LEU A 51 9.85 6.67 -1.46
N ASN A 52 9.98 7.49 -2.51
CA ASN A 52 11.12 8.40 -2.67
C ASN A 52 11.28 9.38 -1.49
N ASP A 53 10.20 10.06 -1.12
CA ASP A 53 10.20 11.02 0.01
C ASP A 53 10.11 10.35 1.39
N TRP A 54 10.10 9.03 1.43
CA TRP A 54 10.11 8.22 2.65
C TRP A 54 11.49 7.61 2.95
N GLN A 55 12.46 7.71 2.03
CA GLN A 55 13.78 7.07 2.17
C GLN A 55 14.55 7.50 3.43
N TRP A 56 14.30 8.71 3.95
CA TRP A 56 14.89 9.18 5.20
C TRP A 56 14.50 8.32 6.42
N LEU A 57 13.35 7.62 6.36
CA LEU A 57 12.85 6.72 7.39
C LEU A 57 13.12 5.26 7.03
N LEU A 58 12.85 4.87 5.78
CA LEU A 58 12.77 3.45 5.40
C LEU A 58 14.11 2.86 4.94
N VAL A 59 15.00 3.69 4.37
CA VAL A 59 16.33 3.37 3.84
C VAL A 59 16.36 2.17 2.87
N ASP A 60 16.46 2.46 1.57
CA ASP A 60 16.55 1.50 0.46
C ASP A 60 15.34 0.54 0.38
N ALA A 61 14.19 0.99 0.84
CA ALA A 61 12.97 0.20 0.83
C ALA A 61 12.40 0.01 -0.58
N VAL A 62 11.88 -1.20 -0.84
CA VAL A 62 11.21 -1.57 -2.10
C VAL A 62 9.72 -1.70 -1.84
N GLY A 63 8.91 -0.85 -2.46
CA GLY A 63 7.44 -0.92 -2.37
C GLY A 63 6.92 -2.21 -3.04
N LEU A 64 6.08 -2.95 -2.33
CA LEU A 64 5.52 -4.23 -2.79
C LEU A 64 4.04 -4.10 -3.15
N ALA A 65 3.25 -3.52 -2.25
CA ALA A 65 1.82 -3.32 -2.43
C ALA A 65 1.35 -2.08 -1.67
N SER A 66 0.25 -1.48 -2.13
CA SER A 66 -0.46 -0.40 -1.45
C SER A 66 -1.87 -0.84 -1.08
N THR A 67 -2.39 -0.38 0.06
CA THR A 67 -3.81 -0.49 0.40
C THR A 67 -4.61 0.63 -0.27
N TRP A 68 -5.93 0.53 -0.27
CA TRP A 68 -6.82 1.59 -0.77
C TRP A 68 -6.61 2.97 -0.12
N GLN A 69 -5.99 3.06 1.07
CA GLN A 69 -5.66 4.32 1.77
C GLN A 69 -4.27 4.88 1.42
N GLY A 70 -3.53 4.21 0.54
CA GLY A 70 -2.16 4.55 0.21
C GLY A 70 -1.12 4.02 1.20
N ASN A 71 -1.50 3.23 2.21
CA ASN A 71 -0.52 2.60 3.11
C ASN A 71 0.28 1.52 2.37
N ILE A 72 1.58 1.39 2.66
CA ILE A 72 2.48 0.60 1.83
C ILE A 72 3.03 -0.62 2.57
N PHE A 73 2.88 -1.80 1.98
CA PHE A 73 3.73 -2.94 2.28
C PHE A 73 5.04 -2.81 1.51
N PHE A 74 6.17 -2.88 2.19
CA PHE A 74 7.49 -2.74 1.58
C PHE A 74 8.47 -3.79 2.09
N TRP A 75 9.46 -4.12 1.27
CA TRP A 75 10.62 -4.92 1.66
C TRP A 75 11.75 -4.00 2.12
N SER A 76 12.36 -4.31 3.26
CA SER A 76 13.60 -3.67 3.72
C SER A 76 14.78 -4.59 3.48
N PRO A 77 15.69 -4.27 2.54
CA PRO A 77 16.92 -5.05 2.34
C PRO A 77 17.79 -5.11 3.60
N LYS A 78 17.85 -3.99 4.35
CA LYS A 78 18.60 -3.88 5.61
C LYS A 78 18.17 -4.91 6.65
N HIS A 79 16.86 -5.15 6.76
CA HIS A 79 16.30 -6.08 7.75
C HIS A 79 15.98 -7.45 7.16
N SER A 80 16.09 -7.62 5.83
CA SER A 80 15.65 -8.81 5.11
C SER A 80 14.25 -9.24 5.53
N ALA A 81 13.33 -8.26 5.61
CA ALA A 81 11.96 -8.48 6.05
C ALA A 81 10.99 -7.49 5.40
N SER A 82 9.72 -7.86 5.39
CA SER A 82 8.59 -7.05 4.95
C SER A 82 7.98 -6.27 6.12
N PHE A 83 7.59 -5.04 5.84
CA PHE A 83 7.01 -4.11 6.79
C PHE A 83 5.77 -3.44 6.19
N TYR A 84 4.94 -2.87 7.06
CA TYR A 84 3.79 -2.05 6.72
C TYR A 84 4.03 -0.61 7.18
N LEU A 85 3.90 0.35 6.27
CA LEU A 85 3.95 1.79 6.54
C LEU A 85 2.54 2.35 6.66
N ASP A 86 2.19 2.84 7.84
CA ASP A 86 1.06 3.75 8.05
C ASP A 86 1.50 5.16 7.64
N THR A 87 0.98 5.63 6.52
CA THR A 87 1.40 6.87 5.86
C THR A 87 0.93 8.13 6.57
N GLN A 88 -0.21 8.05 7.27
CA GLN A 88 -0.75 9.15 8.06
C GLN A 88 -0.07 9.25 9.43
N ARG A 89 0.60 8.20 9.90
CA ARG A 89 1.31 8.21 11.19
C ARG A 89 2.82 8.18 11.08
N GLY A 90 3.37 7.89 9.90
CA GLY A 90 4.80 7.67 9.72
C GLY A 90 5.34 6.48 10.49
N LYS A 91 4.49 5.48 10.78
CA LYS A 91 4.84 4.32 11.61
C LYS A 91 5.05 3.10 10.73
N THR A 92 6.19 2.44 10.92
CA THR A 92 6.49 1.14 10.31
C THR A 92 6.22 0.01 11.29
N THR A 93 5.56 -1.04 10.84
CA THR A 93 5.30 -2.26 11.62
C THR A 93 5.89 -3.47 10.88
N PHE A 94 6.62 -4.32 11.59
CA PHE A 94 7.09 -5.59 11.03
C PHE A 94 5.90 -6.47 10.64
N VAL A 95 6.00 -7.13 9.48
CA VAL A 95 4.94 -8.03 8.99
C VAL A 95 5.46 -9.46 8.93
N GLU A 96 6.43 -9.74 8.07
CA GLU A 96 6.96 -11.10 7.84
C GLU A 96 8.40 -11.04 7.30
N GLU A 97 9.20 -12.08 7.52
CA GLU A 97 10.60 -12.17 7.02
C GLU A 97 10.69 -12.54 5.52
N SER A 98 9.57 -12.88 4.89
CA SER A 98 9.54 -13.38 3.50
C SER A 98 8.44 -12.71 2.69
N VAL A 99 8.79 -12.26 1.48
CA VAL A 99 7.83 -11.76 0.49
C VAL A 99 6.85 -12.85 0.07
N ASP A 100 7.28 -14.12 0.02
CA ASP A 100 6.37 -15.24 -0.24
C ASP A 100 5.36 -15.42 0.88
N VAL A 101 5.82 -15.39 2.14
CA VAL A 101 4.93 -15.50 3.31
C VAL A 101 3.98 -14.31 3.37
N LEU A 102 4.45 -13.09 3.08
CA LEU A 102 3.59 -11.91 3.00
C LEU A 102 2.42 -12.13 2.04
N PHE A 103 2.69 -12.51 0.79
CA PHE A 103 1.65 -12.60 -0.25
C PHE A 103 0.81 -13.87 -0.15
N ASN A 104 1.44 -15.02 0.09
CA ASN A 104 0.75 -16.32 0.07
C ASN A 104 0.25 -16.78 1.44
N VAL A 105 0.63 -16.15 2.55
CA VAL A 105 0.18 -16.54 3.89
C VAL A 105 -0.48 -15.38 4.62
N PHE A 106 0.22 -14.27 4.83
CA PHE A 106 -0.28 -13.13 5.60
C PHE A 106 -1.48 -12.48 4.90
N LEU A 107 -1.32 -11.97 3.67
CA LEU A 107 -2.41 -11.29 2.95
C LEU A 107 -3.62 -12.20 2.68
N THR A 108 -3.47 -13.52 2.74
CA THR A 108 -4.57 -14.48 2.52
C THR A 108 -5.08 -15.12 3.81
N ARG A 109 -4.64 -14.63 4.98
CA ARG A 109 -5.11 -15.10 6.28
C ARG A 109 -6.47 -14.48 6.58
N GLU A 110 -7.35 -15.28 7.20
CA GLU A 110 -8.63 -14.80 7.70
C GLU A 110 -8.44 -13.60 8.64
N GLY A 111 -9.31 -12.60 8.52
CA GLY A 111 -9.22 -11.36 9.30
C GLY A 111 -8.35 -10.27 8.66
N ILE A 112 -7.35 -10.59 7.83
CA ILE A 112 -6.47 -9.55 7.26
C ILE A 112 -7.21 -8.58 6.34
N GLY A 113 -8.16 -9.08 5.53
CA GLY A 113 -9.05 -8.23 4.73
C GLY A 113 -9.81 -7.22 5.60
N LYS A 114 -10.40 -7.68 6.70
CA LYS A 114 -11.20 -6.86 7.60
C LYS A 114 -10.36 -5.91 8.46
N ASP A 115 -9.32 -6.43 9.11
CA ASP A 115 -8.63 -5.74 10.21
C ASP A 115 -7.43 -4.92 9.74
N VAL A 116 -6.80 -5.30 8.62
CA VAL A 116 -5.63 -4.61 8.07
C VAL A 116 -5.97 -3.86 6.79
N LEU A 117 -6.69 -4.51 5.86
CA LEU A 117 -7.11 -3.87 4.62
C LEU A 117 -8.42 -3.09 4.78
N LEU A 118 -9.08 -3.16 5.94
CA LEU A 118 -10.30 -2.40 6.27
C LEU A 118 -11.40 -2.55 5.21
N GLU A 119 -11.64 -3.79 4.76
CA GLU A 119 -12.53 -4.11 3.65
C GLU A 119 -13.96 -3.53 3.80
N ASP A 120 -14.51 -3.51 5.01
CA ASP A 120 -15.82 -2.90 5.28
C ASP A 120 -15.81 -1.39 5.00
N SER A 121 -14.74 -0.70 5.40
CA SER A 121 -14.58 0.75 5.15
C SER A 121 -14.33 1.04 3.67
N PHE A 122 -13.54 0.17 3.03
CA PHE A 122 -13.33 0.21 1.58
C PHE A 122 -14.67 0.11 0.85
N GLY A 123 -15.53 -0.85 1.20
CA GLY A 123 -16.83 -1.05 0.54
C GLY A 123 -17.72 0.19 0.58
N VAL A 124 -17.75 0.92 1.71
CA VAL A 124 -18.51 2.17 1.85
C VAL A 124 -17.99 3.26 0.92
N ILE A 125 -16.66 3.44 0.86
CA ILE A 125 -16.04 4.49 0.04
C ILE A 125 -16.11 4.11 -1.44
N HIS A 126 -15.84 2.85 -1.78
CA HIS A 126 -15.92 2.30 -3.12
C HIS A 126 -17.32 2.45 -3.72
N ALA A 127 -18.39 2.20 -2.94
CA ALA A 127 -19.76 2.42 -3.40
C ALA A 127 -20.06 3.87 -3.81
N ARG A 128 -19.30 4.85 -3.26
CA ARG A 128 -19.44 6.27 -3.59
C ARG A 128 -18.50 6.71 -4.71
N GLU A 129 -17.23 6.31 -4.62
CA GLU A 129 -16.16 6.84 -5.47
C GLU A 129 -15.87 5.95 -6.71
N GLY A 130 -16.30 4.68 -6.69
CA GLY A 130 -16.03 3.67 -7.73
C GLY A 130 -14.60 3.16 -7.73
N ASP A 131 -14.29 2.20 -8.62
CA ASP A 131 -12.99 1.50 -8.71
C ASP A 131 -11.78 2.44 -8.74
N LEU A 132 -10.69 2.05 -8.08
CA LEU A 132 -9.39 2.73 -8.22
C LEU A 132 -8.65 2.24 -9.47
N ASN A 133 -8.05 3.16 -10.22
CA ASN A 133 -7.10 2.82 -11.27
C ASN A 133 -5.70 2.57 -10.68
N TYR A 134 -4.82 1.97 -11.47
CA TYR A 134 -3.41 1.93 -11.12
C TYR A 134 -2.86 3.35 -10.87
N CYS A 135 -2.04 3.50 -9.83
CA CYS A 135 -1.55 4.79 -9.29
C CYS A 135 -2.57 5.63 -8.49
N GLU A 136 -3.78 5.15 -8.22
CA GLU A 136 -4.75 5.87 -7.37
C GLU A 136 -4.90 5.26 -5.98
N CYS A 137 -5.27 6.09 -5.01
CA CYS A 137 -5.78 5.67 -3.71
C CYS A 137 -6.88 6.63 -3.22
N TYR A 138 -7.65 6.24 -2.21
CA TYR A 138 -8.56 7.15 -1.52
C TYR A 138 -7.82 7.91 -0.42
N ILE A 139 -7.99 9.22 -0.40
CA ILE A 139 -7.28 10.14 0.48
C ILE A 139 -8.29 10.94 1.29
N ALA A 140 -8.18 10.89 2.63
CA ALA A 140 -8.98 11.72 3.52
C ALA A 140 -8.64 13.21 3.35
N LYS A 141 -9.65 14.08 3.31
CA LYS A 141 -9.47 15.53 3.25
C LYS A 141 -10.28 16.21 4.37
N PRO A 142 -9.64 16.90 5.34
CA PRO A 142 -8.20 17.07 5.50
C PRO A 142 -7.49 15.78 5.97
N TRP A 143 -6.16 15.72 5.82
CA TRP A 143 -5.35 14.60 6.28
C TRP A 143 -5.44 14.41 7.80
N GLN A 144 -5.51 13.16 8.25
CA GLN A 144 -5.58 12.82 9.69
C GLN A 144 -4.36 13.33 10.45
N MET A 145 -3.16 13.26 9.84
CA MET A 145 -1.93 13.77 10.45
C MET A 145 -1.96 15.29 10.72
N LEU A 146 -2.88 16.02 10.07
CA LEU A 146 -3.08 17.46 10.22
C LEU A 146 -4.37 17.78 10.99
N GLY A 147 -4.92 16.83 11.75
CA GLY A 147 -6.13 17.00 12.54
C GLY A 147 -7.43 16.71 11.79
N GLY A 148 -7.37 16.09 10.61
CA GLY A 148 -8.56 15.59 9.93
C GLY A 148 -9.24 14.45 10.67
N SER A 149 -10.56 14.34 10.50
CA SER A 149 -11.38 13.38 11.25
C SER A 149 -11.10 11.93 10.85
N GLY A 150 -10.77 11.69 9.57
CA GLY A 150 -10.64 10.34 9.03
C GLY A 150 -11.97 9.63 8.83
N GLU A 151 -13.09 10.36 8.87
CA GLU A 151 -14.42 9.83 8.58
C GLU A 151 -14.53 9.42 7.11
N LEU A 152 -15.29 8.36 6.83
CA LEU A 152 -15.36 7.73 5.51
C LEU A 152 -15.91 8.66 4.41
N ASP A 153 -16.69 9.69 4.77
CA ASP A 153 -17.22 10.71 3.86
C ASP A 153 -16.17 11.74 3.42
N THR A 154 -15.05 11.85 4.15
CA THR A 154 -13.95 12.77 3.82
C THR A 154 -12.97 12.22 2.79
N PHE A 155 -13.06 10.94 2.45
CA PHE A 155 -12.19 10.30 1.48
C PHE A 155 -12.62 10.61 0.05
N GLY A 156 -11.66 10.85 -0.83
CA GLY A 156 -11.90 10.89 -2.27
C GLY A 156 -10.71 10.36 -3.04
N LYS A 157 -10.90 10.05 -4.32
CA LYS A 157 -9.81 9.59 -5.19
C LYS A 157 -8.69 10.62 -5.29
N GLY A 158 -7.46 10.14 -5.39
CA GLY A 158 -6.32 10.95 -5.75
C GLY A 158 -5.11 10.13 -6.14
N ASP A 159 -4.10 10.85 -6.63
CA ASP A 159 -2.85 10.28 -7.11
C ASP A 159 -1.98 9.81 -5.93
N MET A 160 -1.61 8.52 -5.97
CA MET A 160 -0.85 7.84 -4.93
C MET A 160 0.59 8.39 -4.83
N GLU A 161 1.24 8.71 -5.95
CA GLU A 161 2.61 9.25 -5.95
C GLU A 161 2.64 10.63 -5.28
N VAL A 162 1.75 11.53 -5.69
CA VAL A 162 1.62 12.87 -5.10
C VAL A 162 1.28 12.77 -3.62
N TYR A 163 0.31 11.94 -3.26
CA TYR A 163 -0.07 11.73 -1.87
C TYR A 163 1.09 11.23 -1.03
N MET A 164 1.81 10.22 -1.52
CA MET A 164 2.95 9.63 -0.82
C MET A 164 4.13 10.58 -0.69
N SER A 165 4.40 11.38 -1.73
CA SER A 165 5.41 12.45 -1.69
C SER A 165 5.08 13.46 -0.58
N LEU A 166 3.85 13.98 -0.58
CA LEU A 166 3.46 15.03 0.35
C LEU A 166 3.37 14.52 1.80
N THR A 167 2.86 13.31 2.01
CA THR A 167 2.80 12.69 3.34
C THR A 167 4.20 12.43 3.90
N GLY A 168 5.12 11.90 3.08
CA GLY A 168 6.51 11.66 3.48
C GLY A 168 7.23 12.95 3.92
N GLN A 169 7.08 14.02 3.15
CA GLN A 169 7.64 15.34 3.50
C GLN A 169 6.99 15.93 4.76
N THR A 170 5.67 15.78 4.91
CA THR A 170 4.92 16.33 6.04
C THR A 170 5.30 15.63 7.34
N ILE A 171 5.33 14.29 7.35
CA ILE A 171 5.75 13.49 8.50
C ILE A 171 7.18 13.79 8.88
N ARG A 172 8.11 13.87 7.90
CA ARG A 172 9.51 14.26 8.16
C ARG A 172 9.58 15.59 8.91
N LYS A 173 8.80 16.57 8.48
CA LYS A 173 8.74 17.89 9.11
C LYS A 173 8.16 17.82 10.53
N ILE A 174 7.09 17.05 10.76
CA ILE A 174 6.49 16.87 12.09
C ILE A 174 7.50 16.22 13.05
N MET A 175 8.16 15.15 12.62
CA MET A 175 9.13 14.42 13.44
C MET A 175 10.41 15.21 13.70
N SER A 176 10.85 16.04 12.75
CA SER A 176 12.04 16.90 12.95
C SER A 176 11.85 18.02 13.98
N LYS A 177 10.60 18.33 14.34
CA LYS A 177 10.24 19.37 15.32
C LYS A 177 9.93 18.81 16.71
N SER A 178 9.90 17.48 16.84
CA SER A 178 9.66 16.77 18.10
C SER A 178 11.00 16.41 18.74
#